data_AF-A0A4Y6UN25-F1
#
_entry.id   AF-A0A4Y6UN25-F1
#
_cell.length_a   1.000
_cell.length_b   1.000
_cell.length_c   1.000
_cell.angle_alpha   90.00
_cell.angle_beta   90.00
_cell.angle_gamma   90.00
#
_symmetry.space_group_name_H-M   'P 1'
#
loop_
_entity.id
_entity.type
_entity.pdbx_description
1 polymer ?
#
loop_
_entity_poly.entity_id
_entity_poly.type
_entity_poly.pdbx_seq_one_letter_code
_entity_poly.pdbx_strand_id
1 'polypeptide(L)'
;MNDRLMVITKDLQPSFFEKNGEAERVVNEIKTFVLSIQTDATTDKGRKEIKSLAHKISRSKTFLDDLGKKQKEDILKRSKIIDSGRKYVRDSLDVLRDDIRRPVDEYEAREANRVEQHRDAIKEIERLPAFDNEPEEQQVKNRITRLGELAQRDFEEFSTRASEICDSVRDILFKNLKEAEQRRVIRDEERREQEEKERIEQERLKIEQAERERRIAQEAEERAASVYKIEIEKEREKAKREIEERIQRENRIAKEEERRRLENIEYRKQVNNGILNKFIKFGIANDKAKEIIIAIASGEIPNVKITY
;
A
#
# COMPACT_ATOMS: atom_id res chain seq x y z
N MET A 1 2.80 62.85 102.05
CA MET A 1 3.21 61.43 101.92
C MET A 1 2.56 60.76 100.69
N ASN A 2 2.39 61.48 99.56
CA ASN A 2 1.36 61.11 98.59
C ASN A 2 1.82 60.38 97.31
N ASP A 3 3.11 60.09 97.09
CA ASP A 3 3.53 59.50 95.79
C ASP A 3 4.67 58.47 95.80
N ARG A 4 5.11 57.97 96.96
CA ARG A 4 6.28 57.06 97.05
C ARG A 4 6.13 55.74 96.27
N LEU A 5 4.91 55.22 96.13
CA LEU A 5 4.63 53.98 95.37
C LEU A 5 4.77 54.20 93.86
N MET A 6 4.44 55.41 93.36
CA MET A 6 4.72 55.79 91.97
C MET A 6 6.22 56.04 91.76
N VAL A 7 6.94 56.59 92.75
CA VAL A 7 8.40 56.82 92.65
C VAL A 7 9.19 55.52 92.47
N ILE A 8 8.77 54.41 93.09
CA ILE A 8 9.43 53.08 92.93
C ILE A 8 9.36 52.59 91.46
N THR A 9 8.32 52.97 90.72
CA THR A 9 8.10 52.51 89.35
C THR A 9 8.38 53.56 88.28
N LYS A 10 8.40 54.86 88.61
CA LYS A 10 8.41 55.97 87.65
C LYS A 10 9.70 56.10 86.84
N ASP A 11 10.82 55.63 87.39
CA ASP A 11 12.13 55.69 86.75
C ASP A 11 12.54 54.36 86.07
N LEU A 12 11.66 53.36 86.09
CA LEU A 12 11.92 52.07 85.45
C LEU A 12 11.82 52.20 83.92
N GLN A 13 12.90 51.81 83.24
CA GLN A 13 12.96 51.72 81.79
C GLN A 13 12.50 50.33 81.33
N PRO A 14 11.83 50.19 80.17
CA PRO A 14 11.36 48.89 79.68
C PRO A 14 12.45 47.79 79.71
N SER A 15 13.73 48.15 79.47
CA SER A 15 14.87 47.24 79.55
C SER A 15 15.08 46.53 80.89
N PHE A 16 14.42 46.94 81.99
CA PHE A 16 14.59 46.27 83.28
C PHE A 16 14.12 44.80 83.25
N PHE A 17 13.19 44.43 82.38
CA PHE A 17 12.75 43.03 82.21
C PHE A 17 13.81 42.12 81.56
N GLU A 18 14.90 42.66 80.99
CA GLU A 18 16.01 41.84 80.44
C GLU A 18 16.90 41.23 81.52
N LYS A 19 16.86 41.79 82.74
CA LYS A 19 17.71 41.35 83.86
C LYS A 19 16.94 40.37 84.72
N ASN A 20 17.47 39.15 84.83
CA ASN A 20 16.91 38.10 85.69
C ASN A 20 16.75 38.62 87.13
N GLY A 21 15.55 38.48 87.71
CA GLY A 21 15.28 38.84 89.10
C GLY A 21 14.87 40.29 89.35
N GLU A 22 14.99 41.20 88.37
CA GLU A 22 14.64 42.63 88.57
C GLU A 22 13.13 42.85 88.70
N ALA A 23 12.31 42.09 87.97
CA ALA A 23 10.86 42.15 88.13
C ALA A 23 10.43 41.71 89.53
N GLU A 24 11.04 40.63 90.04
CA GLU A 24 10.85 40.14 91.39
C GLU A 24 11.30 41.17 92.44
N ARG A 25 12.44 41.82 92.21
CA ARG A 25 12.94 42.91 93.08
C ARG A 25 11.93 44.05 93.18
N VAL A 26 11.46 44.57 92.04
CA VAL A 26 10.48 45.68 91.99
C VAL A 26 9.18 45.30 92.71
N VAL A 27 8.67 44.09 92.46
CA VAL A 27 7.45 43.60 93.15
C VAL A 27 7.68 43.49 94.66
N ASN A 28 8.84 43.00 95.10
CA ASN A 28 9.18 42.90 96.52
C ASN A 28 9.33 44.27 97.19
N GLU A 29 9.91 45.26 96.51
CA GLU A 29 9.98 46.65 97.00
C GLU A 29 8.58 47.26 97.18
N ILE A 30 7.68 47.04 96.22
CA ILE A 30 6.27 47.48 96.34
C ILE A 30 5.60 46.80 97.53
N LYS A 31 5.78 45.47 97.70
CA LYS A 31 5.22 44.73 98.84
C LYS A 31 5.73 45.26 100.18
N THR A 32 7.04 45.41 100.34
CA THR A 32 7.64 45.96 101.57
C THR A 32 7.12 47.36 101.87
N PHE A 33 7.01 48.22 100.86
CA PHE A 33 6.45 49.56 101.03
C PHE A 33 4.98 49.53 101.48
N VAL A 34 4.14 48.75 100.81
CA VAL A 34 2.70 48.63 101.13
C VAL A 34 2.49 48.11 102.55
N LEU A 35 3.25 47.09 102.97
CA LEU A 35 3.15 46.49 104.32
C LEU A 35 3.63 47.42 105.43
N SER A 36 4.46 48.42 105.13
CA SER A 36 4.94 49.40 106.12
C SER A 36 3.88 50.45 106.53
N ILE A 37 2.78 50.57 105.78
CA ILE A 37 1.73 51.56 106.02
C ILE A 37 0.70 50.96 106.97
N GLN A 38 0.63 51.48 108.21
CA GLN A 38 -0.42 51.12 109.16
C GLN A 38 -1.77 51.70 108.71
N THR A 39 -2.79 50.86 108.58
CA THR A 39 -4.15 51.26 108.19
C THR A 39 -5.17 50.61 109.12
N ASP A 40 -6.30 51.28 109.35
CA ASP A 40 -7.38 50.80 110.23
C ASP A 40 -8.72 50.74 109.49
N ALA A 41 -9.15 49.53 109.14
CA ALA A 41 -10.40 49.31 108.42
C ALA A 41 -11.67 49.54 109.27
N THR A 42 -11.55 49.73 110.58
CA THR A 42 -12.69 49.99 111.46
C THR A 42 -13.18 51.45 111.33
N THR A 43 -12.30 52.37 110.90
CA THR A 43 -12.64 53.78 110.66
C THR A 43 -12.97 54.08 109.19
N ASP A 44 -13.83 55.08 108.94
CA ASP A 44 -14.15 55.54 107.58
C ASP A 44 -12.90 56.05 106.83
N LYS A 45 -12.05 56.78 107.55
CA LYS A 45 -10.79 57.31 107.01
C LYS A 45 -9.83 56.19 106.60
N GLY A 46 -9.61 55.19 107.46
CA GLY A 46 -8.70 54.09 107.13
C GLY A 46 -9.23 53.19 106.01
N ARG A 47 -10.55 52.97 105.88
CA ARG A 47 -11.13 52.31 104.69
C ARG A 47 -10.87 53.08 103.40
N LYS A 48 -10.95 54.41 103.42
CA LYS A 48 -10.63 55.27 102.25
C LYS A 48 -9.14 55.19 101.89
N GLU A 49 -8.26 55.17 102.89
CA GLU A 49 -6.81 55.01 102.69
C GLU A 49 -6.44 53.64 102.09
N ILE A 50 -7.04 52.55 102.58
CA ILE A 50 -6.87 51.19 102.02
C ILE A 50 -7.31 51.14 100.55
N LYS A 51 -8.48 51.70 100.22
CA LYS A 51 -8.99 51.77 98.84
C LYS A 51 -8.04 52.57 97.93
N SER A 52 -7.50 53.69 98.43
CA SER A 52 -6.53 54.48 97.66
C SER A 52 -5.23 53.71 97.41
N LEU A 53 -4.71 52.99 98.42
CA LEU A 53 -3.51 52.16 98.29
C LEU A 53 -3.70 51.04 97.27
N ALA A 54 -4.83 50.33 97.32
CA ALA A 54 -5.19 49.30 96.34
C ALA A 54 -5.32 49.85 94.91
N HIS A 55 -5.89 51.05 94.75
CA HIS A 55 -5.96 51.71 93.46
C HIS A 55 -4.57 52.07 92.91
N LYS A 56 -3.66 52.57 93.77
CA LYS A 56 -2.26 52.86 93.40
C LYS A 56 -1.52 51.60 92.96
N ILE A 57 -1.66 50.48 93.69
CA ILE A 57 -1.10 49.18 93.29
C ILE A 57 -1.62 48.74 91.92
N SER A 58 -2.92 48.88 91.68
CA SER A 58 -3.54 48.54 90.39
C SER A 58 -2.96 49.38 89.25
N ARG A 59 -2.72 50.68 89.47
CA ARG A 59 -2.07 51.56 88.48
C ARG A 59 -0.62 51.17 88.22
N SER A 60 0.16 50.85 89.25
CA SER A 60 1.54 50.38 89.11
C SER A 60 1.61 49.06 88.33
N LYS A 61 0.68 48.13 88.56
CA LYS A 61 0.58 46.88 87.78
C LYS A 61 0.36 47.16 86.29
N THR A 62 -0.65 47.97 85.96
CA THR A 62 -0.94 48.33 84.56
C THR A 62 0.25 49.01 83.90
N PHE A 63 0.89 49.96 84.59
CA PHE A 63 2.08 50.63 84.09
C PHE A 63 3.24 49.66 83.77
N LEU A 64 3.54 48.72 84.67
CA LEU A 64 4.58 47.72 84.46
C LEU A 64 4.25 46.76 83.30
N ASP A 65 2.99 46.32 83.18
CA ASP A 65 2.52 45.49 82.06
C ASP A 65 2.65 46.23 80.71
N ASP A 66 2.27 47.51 80.67
CA ASP A 66 2.39 48.35 79.48
C ASP A 66 3.86 48.58 79.09
N LEU A 67 4.77 48.73 80.06
CA LEU A 67 6.22 48.80 79.80
C LEU A 67 6.75 47.51 79.16
N GLY A 68 6.36 46.34 79.67
CA GLY A 68 6.78 45.05 79.12
C GLY A 68 6.24 44.80 77.71
N LYS A 69 4.96 45.17 77.47
CA LYS A 69 4.36 45.14 76.12
C LYS A 69 5.13 46.03 75.15
N LYS A 70 5.45 47.26 75.55
CA LYS A 70 6.22 48.20 74.72
C LYS A 70 7.60 47.66 74.38
N GLN A 71 8.33 47.10 75.35
CA GLN A 71 9.64 46.49 75.10
C GLN A 71 9.55 45.32 74.11
N LYS A 72 8.59 44.41 74.29
CA LYS A 72 8.36 43.30 73.37
C LYS A 72 8.05 43.81 71.96
N GLU A 73 7.22 44.84 71.85
CA GLU A 73 6.91 45.47 70.56
C GLU A 73 8.16 46.06 69.89
N ASP A 74 9.00 46.77 70.65
CA ASP A 74 10.25 47.35 70.15
C ASP A 74 11.26 46.26 69.72
N ILE A 75 11.36 45.16 70.48
CA ILE A 75 12.18 43.99 70.12
C ILE A 75 11.66 43.34 68.83
N LEU A 76 10.34 43.12 68.71
CA LEU A 76 9.74 42.54 67.50
C LEU A 76 9.94 43.46 66.28
N LYS A 77 9.84 44.78 66.43
CA LYS A 77 10.15 45.76 65.38
C LYS A 77 11.60 45.63 64.93
N ARG A 78 12.56 45.61 65.88
CA ARG A 78 13.99 45.43 65.58
C ARG A 78 14.26 44.08 64.88
N SER A 79 13.66 42.99 65.36
CA SER A 79 13.78 41.66 64.73
C SER A 79 13.30 41.67 63.29
N LYS A 80 12.12 42.26 63.01
CA LYS A 80 11.58 42.35 61.65
C LYS A 80 12.48 43.15 60.71
N ILE A 81 13.10 44.23 61.20
CA ILE A 81 14.07 45.02 60.43
C ILE A 81 15.30 44.17 60.09
N ILE A 82 15.83 43.45 61.07
CA ILE A 82 16.97 42.55 60.88
C ILE A 82 16.64 41.46 59.86
N ASP A 83 15.49 40.80 59.98
CA ASP A 83 15.09 39.72 59.07
C ASP A 83 14.87 40.23 57.65
N SER A 84 14.26 41.41 57.50
CA SER A 84 14.08 42.06 56.20
C SER A 84 15.42 42.44 55.57
N GLY A 85 16.34 42.99 56.36
CA GLY A 85 17.70 43.31 55.91
C GLY A 85 18.48 42.07 55.48
N ARG A 86 18.41 40.99 56.27
CA ARG A 86 19.05 39.70 55.93
C ARG A 86 18.50 39.10 54.64
N LYS A 87 17.18 39.17 54.43
CA LYS A 87 16.54 38.74 53.19
C LYS A 87 17.03 39.59 52.02
N TYR A 88 17.00 40.91 52.14
CA TYR A 88 17.46 41.81 51.09
C TYR A 88 18.92 41.54 50.70
N VAL A 89 19.81 41.36 51.69
CA VAL A 89 21.23 41.05 51.44
C VAL A 89 21.37 39.74 50.68
N ARG A 90 20.68 38.67 51.11
CA ARG A 90 20.74 37.37 50.43
C ARG A 90 20.27 37.49 48.99
N ASP A 91 19.06 38.01 48.79
CA ASP A 91 18.43 38.06 47.47
C ASP A 91 19.22 38.96 46.51
N SER A 92 19.74 40.11 47.00
CA SER A 92 20.54 41.03 46.17
C SER A 92 21.87 40.42 45.77
N LEU A 93 22.53 39.69 46.68
CA LEU A 93 23.79 39.01 46.39
C LEU A 93 23.59 37.79 45.48
N ASP A 94 22.47 37.07 45.59
CA ASP A 94 22.11 36.00 44.65
C ASP A 94 21.92 36.56 43.23
N VAL A 95 21.14 37.64 43.07
CA VAL A 95 20.97 38.31 41.76
C VAL A 95 22.31 38.79 41.20
N LEU A 96 23.13 39.45 42.01
CA LEU A 96 24.45 39.94 41.57
C LEU A 96 25.37 38.78 41.16
N ARG A 97 25.38 37.67 41.91
CA ARG A 97 26.13 36.46 41.55
C ARG A 97 25.69 35.94 40.18
N ASP A 98 24.39 35.80 39.97
CA ASP A 98 23.83 35.23 38.75
C ASP A 98 24.08 36.16 37.55
N ASP A 99 23.96 37.49 37.72
CA ASP A 99 24.28 38.48 36.67
C ASP A 99 25.77 38.47 36.29
N ILE A 100 26.67 38.32 37.27
CA ILE A 100 28.12 38.24 37.01
C ILE A 100 28.47 36.91 36.32
N ARG A 101 27.77 35.82 36.64
CA ARG A 101 28.00 34.50 36.04
C ARG A 101 27.37 34.37 34.64
N ARG A 102 26.26 35.06 34.37
CA ARG A 102 25.47 34.94 33.14
C ARG A 102 26.29 34.97 31.83
N PRO A 103 27.27 35.88 31.63
CA PRO A 103 28.05 35.89 30.38
C PRO A 103 28.86 34.61 30.16
N VAL A 104 29.36 33.98 31.23
CA VAL A 104 30.07 32.71 31.15
C VAL A 104 29.11 31.58 30.84
N ASP A 105 27.95 31.54 31.50
CA ASP A 105 26.90 30.55 31.23
C ASP A 105 26.41 30.61 29.78
N GLU A 106 26.19 31.82 29.24
CA GLU A 106 25.79 32.04 27.86
C GLU A 106 26.87 31.60 26.87
N TYR A 107 28.16 31.87 27.17
CA TYR A 107 29.28 31.42 26.36
C TYR A 107 29.42 29.90 26.36
N GLU A 108 29.39 29.27 27.53
CA GLU A 108 29.49 27.81 27.68
C GLU A 108 28.33 27.11 26.97
N ALA A 109 27.10 27.63 27.09
CA ALA A 109 25.95 27.10 26.37
C ALA A 109 26.10 27.24 24.85
N ARG A 110 26.60 28.38 24.36
CA ARG A 110 26.85 28.59 22.93
C ARG A 110 27.93 27.64 22.41
N GLU A 111 29.04 27.48 23.13
CA GLU A 111 30.11 26.57 22.76
C GLU A 111 29.66 25.10 22.79
N ALA A 112 28.90 24.70 23.81
CA ALA A 112 28.31 23.37 23.88
C ALA A 112 27.42 23.08 22.67
N ASN A 113 26.54 24.02 22.32
CA ASN A 113 25.69 23.91 21.13
C ASN A 113 26.50 23.85 19.83
N ARG A 114 27.55 24.68 19.69
CA ARG A 114 28.45 24.67 18.52
C ARG A 114 29.09 23.29 18.35
N VAL A 115 29.69 22.76 19.41
CA VAL A 115 30.32 21.44 19.43
C VAL A 115 29.32 20.32 19.12
N GLU A 116 28.10 20.39 19.68
CA GLU A 116 27.05 19.40 19.41
C GLU A 116 26.63 19.41 17.94
N GLN A 117 26.45 20.58 17.33
CA GLN A 117 26.11 20.67 15.91
C GLN A 117 27.19 20.05 15.01
N HIS A 118 28.48 20.23 15.30
CA HIS A 118 29.54 19.56 14.55
C HIS A 118 29.51 18.04 14.73
N ARG A 119 29.29 17.57 15.97
CA ARG A 119 29.17 16.13 16.26
C ARG A 119 27.99 15.51 15.54
N ASP A 120 26.85 16.19 15.49
CA ASP A 120 25.65 15.68 14.84
C ASP A 120 25.76 15.69 13.31
N ALA A 121 26.40 16.71 12.74
CA ALA A 121 26.73 16.69 11.31
C ALA A 121 27.68 15.55 10.94
N ILE A 122 28.69 15.25 11.78
CA ILE A 122 29.57 14.09 11.57
C ILE A 122 28.78 12.78 11.68
N LYS A 123 27.90 12.63 12.67
CA LYS A 123 27.03 11.45 12.78
C LYS A 123 26.10 11.30 11.58
N GLU A 124 25.61 12.41 11.00
CA GLU A 124 24.82 12.38 9.77
C GLU A 124 25.65 11.80 8.62
N ILE A 125 26.89 12.28 8.45
CA ILE A 125 27.83 11.76 7.44
C ILE A 125 28.09 10.27 7.66
N GLU A 126 28.42 9.85 8.88
CA GLU A 126 28.68 8.43 9.24
C GLU A 126 27.50 7.51 8.91
N ARG A 127 26.26 8.03 8.89
CA ARG A 127 25.03 7.28 8.60
C ARG A 127 24.65 7.24 7.12
N LEU A 128 25.23 8.09 6.27
CA LEU A 128 24.90 8.11 4.84
C LEU A 128 25.08 6.78 4.09
N PRO A 129 26.08 5.92 4.39
CA PRO A 129 26.24 4.66 3.67
C PRO A 129 25.30 3.56 4.21
N ALA A 130 24.51 3.81 5.25
CA ALA A 130 23.54 2.86 5.77
C ALA A 130 22.27 2.88 4.91
N PHE A 131 21.93 1.72 4.35
CA PHE A 131 20.70 1.48 3.61
C PHE A 131 19.95 0.30 4.23
N ASP A 132 18.64 0.41 4.38
CA ASP A 132 17.81 -0.66 4.95
C ASP A 132 17.72 -1.89 4.03
N ASN A 133 17.87 -1.67 2.73
CA ASN A 133 17.84 -2.69 1.69
C ASN A 133 18.95 -2.41 0.68
N GLU A 134 19.13 -3.33 -0.27
CA GLU A 134 20.08 -3.14 -1.36
C GLU A 134 19.73 -1.85 -2.14
N PRO A 135 20.64 -0.87 -2.22
CA PRO A 135 20.28 0.45 -2.70
C PRO A 135 20.19 0.50 -4.23
N GLU A 136 19.25 1.31 -4.70
CA GLU A 136 19.12 1.67 -6.11
C GLU A 136 20.10 2.78 -6.50
N GLU A 137 20.46 2.83 -7.79
CA GLU A 137 21.43 3.79 -8.34
C GLU A 137 21.11 5.24 -7.95
N GLN A 138 19.85 5.64 -8.06
CA GLN A 138 19.43 7.02 -7.74
C GLN A 138 19.52 7.33 -6.24
N GLN A 139 19.22 6.35 -5.37
CA GLN A 139 19.33 6.54 -3.93
C GLN A 139 20.79 6.77 -3.52
N VAL A 140 21.72 6.01 -4.09
CA VAL A 140 23.17 6.20 -3.84
C VAL A 140 23.64 7.57 -4.37
N LYS A 141 23.22 7.98 -5.58
CA LYS A 141 23.54 9.31 -6.15
C LYS A 141 23.05 10.45 -5.26
N ASN A 142 21.85 10.33 -4.71
CA ASN A 142 21.30 11.32 -3.77
C ASN A 142 22.16 11.40 -2.48
N ARG A 143 22.60 10.26 -1.94
CA ARG A 143 23.47 10.22 -0.76
C ARG A 143 24.87 10.80 -1.03
N ILE A 144 25.43 10.56 -2.21
CA ILE A 144 26.72 11.17 -2.64
C ILE A 144 26.59 12.69 -2.74
N THR A 145 25.48 13.18 -3.31
CA THR A 145 25.21 14.62 -3.38
C THR A 145 25.10 15.22 -1.98
N ARG A 146 24.34 14.57 -1.09
CA ARG A 146 24.21 14.98 0.30
C ARG A 146 25.54 14.99 1.06
N LEU A 147 26.39 13.98 0.83
CA LEU A 147 27.75 13.95 1.37
C LEU A 147 28.55 15.18 0.91
N GLY A 148 28.45 15.53 -0.38
CA GLY A 148 29.11 16.70 -0.94
C GLY A 148 28.66 18.02 -0.30
N GLU A 149 27.36 18.17 -0.02
CA GLU A 149 26.82 19.33 0.71
C GLU A 149 27.35 19.40 2.15
N LEU A 150 27.32 18.28 2.88
CA LEU A 150 27.77 18.22 4.27
C LEU A 150 29.28 18.45 4.39
N ALA A 151 30.07 17.98 3.43
CA ALA A 151 31.52 18.16 3.39
C ALA A 151 31.95 19.62 3.17
N GLN A 152 31.07 20.50 2.70
CA GLN A 152 31.36 21.94 2.57
C GLN A 152 31.22 22.71 3.88
N ARG A 153 30.65 22.10 4.93
CA ARG A 153 30.50 22.73 6.22
C ARG A 153 31.87 23.02 6.83
N ASP A 154 32.04 24.19 7.44
CA ASP A 154 33.19 24.47 8.31
C ASP A 154 33.04 23.65 9.60
N PHE A 155 33.96 22.72 9.81
CA PHE A 155 33.98 21.85 10.99
C PHE A 155 34.92 22.35 12.09
N GLU A 156 35.58 23.50 11.89
CA GLU A 156 36.47 24.12 12.86
C GLU A 156 37.50 23.11 13.39
N GLU A 157 37.58 22.88 14.71
CA GLU A 157 38.50 21.91 15.32
C GLU A 157 38.23 20.45 14.94
N PHE A 158 37.06 20.14 14.38
CA PHE A 158 36.68 18.80 13.92
C PHE A 158 37.02 18.55 12.44
N SER A 159 37.62 19.51 11.74
CA SER A 159 37.85 19.45 10.29
C SER A 159 38.63 18.21 9.83
N THR A 160 39.71 17.84 10.53
CA THR A 160 40.50 16.64 10.17
C THR A 160 39.65 15.38 10.24
N ARG A 161 38.96 15.17 11.37
CA ARG A 161 38.10 14.00 11.57
C ARG A 161 36.93 13.98 10.57
N ALA A 162 36.31 15.13 10.33
CA ALA A 162 35.21 15.24 9.37
C ALA A 162 35.68 14.89 7.95
N SER A 163 36.87 15.35 7.54
CA SER A 163 37.46 15.02 6.23
C SER A 163 37.72 13.53 6.09
N GLU A 164 38.36 12.90 7.08
CA GLU A 164 38.64 11.45 7.07
C GLU A 164 37.36 10.62 6.95
N ILE A 165 36.32 10.99 7.70
CA ILE A 165 35.01 10.33 7.64
C ILE A 165 34.35 10.58 6.28
N CYS A 166 34.41 11.81 5.75
CA CYS A 166 33.87 12.10 4.43
C CYS A 166 34.55 11.26 3.36
N ASP A 167 35.86 11.11 3.41
CA ASP A 167 36.62 10.30 2.45
C ASP A 167 36.22 8.82 2.54
N SER A 168 36.18 8.27 3.75
CA SER A 168 35.75 6.89 3.98
C SER A 168 34.31 6.63 3.50
N VAL A 169 33.38 7.52 3.84
CA VAL A 169 31.98 7.40 3.41
C VAL A 169 31.85 7.56 1.89
N ARG A 170 32.65 8.44 1.28
CA ARG A 170 32.68 8.64 -0.17
C ARG A 170 33.07 7.34 -0.89
N ASP A 171 34.10 6.66 -0.42
CA ASP A 171 34.54 5.39 -1.00
C ASP A 171 33.47 4.30 -0.91
N ILE A 172 32.79 4.20 0.24
CA ILE A 172 31.69 3.24 0.43
C ILE A 172 30.53 3.56 -0.53
N LEU A 173 30.13 4.82 -0.62
CA LEU A 173 29.04 5.22 -1.52
C LEU A 173 29.40 5.02 -2.99
N PHE A 174 30.64 5.29 -3.41
CA PHE A 174 31.07 5.01 -4.79
C PHE A 174 31.07 3.51 -5.10
N LYS A 175 31.48 2.67 -4.15
CA LYS A 175 31.37 1.22 -4.30
C LYS A 175 29.91 0.79 -4.48
N ASN A 176 29.02 1.26 -3.61
CA ASN A 176 27.58 0.97 -3.71
C ASN A 176 26.97 1.46 -5.02
N LEU A 177 27.43 2.60 -5.53
CA LEU A 177 26.97 3.15 -6.81
C LEU A 177 27.35 2.22 -7.96
N LYS A 178 28.60 1.79 -8.01
CA LYS A 178 29.09 0.87 -9.04
C LYS A 178 28.31 -0.46 -9.01
N GLU A 179 28.07 -1.01 -7.83
CA GLU A 179 27.28 -2.23 -7.68
C GLU A 179 25.81 -2.03 -8.13
N ALA A 180 25.21 -0.88 -7.79
CA ALA A 180 23.85 -0.55 -8.20
C ALA A 180 23.72 -0.36 -9.72
N GLU A 181 24.69 0.29 -10.35
CA GLU A 181 24.78 0.45 -11.81
C GLU A 181 24.91 -0.92 -12.50
N GLN A 182 25.78 -1.80 -12.00
CA GLN A 182 25.93 -3.17 -12.54
C GLN A 182 24.62 -3.96 -12.44
N ARG A 183 23.94 -3.92 -11.28
CA ARG A 183 22.63 -4.57 -11.12
C ARG A 183 21.59 -4.00 -12.08
N ARG A 184 21.57 -2.68 -12.30
CA ARG A 184 20.64 -2.07 -13.26
C ARG A 184 20.90 -2.56 -14.67
N VAL A 185 22.16 -2.59 -15.11
CA VAL A 185 22.55 -3.09 -16.44
C VAL A 185 22.13 -4.54 -16.63
N ILE A 186 22.36 -5.40 -15.63
CA ILE A 186 21.93 -6.81 -15.66
C ILE A 186 20.41 -6.91 -15.81
N ARG A 187 19.65 -6.19 -14.98
CA ARG A 187 18.17 -6.20 -15.06
C ARG A 187 17.64 -5.66 -16.39
N ASP A 188 18.28 -4.61 -16.94
CA ASP A 188 17.90 -4.06 -18.24
C ASP A 188 18.18 -5.06 -19.37
N GLU A 189 19.26 -5.83 -19.29
CA GLU A 189 19.58 -6.88 -20.27
C GLU A 189 18.63 -8.07 -20.15
N GLU A 190 18.37 -8.56 -18.94
CA GLU A 190 17.38 -9.62 -18.68
C GLU A 190 15.99 -9.24 -19.21
N ARG A 191 15.58 -7.98 -19.00
CA ARG A 191 14.32 -7.46 -19.52
C ARG A 191 14.29 -7.45 -21.04
N ARG A 192 15.36 -7.01 -21.71
CA ARG A 192 15.45 -7.04 -23.18
C ARG A 192 15.42 -8.45 -23.74
N GLU A 193 16.12 -9.40 -23.11
CA GLU A 193 16.07 -10.80 -23.51
C GLU A 193 14.66 -11.38 -23.38
N GLN A 194 13.94 -11.01 -22.32
CA GLN A 194 12.58 -11.47 -22.09
C GLN A 194 11.60 -10.84 -23.09
N GLU A 195 11.70 -9.54 -23.34
CA GLU A 195 10.93 -8.83 -24.37
C GLU A 195 11.17 -9.45 -25.76
N GLU A 196 12.41 -9.82 -26.10
CA GLU A 196 12.72 -10.47 -27.38
C GLU A 196 12.18 -11.91 -27.47
N LYS A 197 12.31 -12.70 -26.39
CA LYS A 197 11.70 -14.05 -26.32
C LYS A 197 10.18 -13.97 -26.50
N GLU A 198 9.53 -13.00 -25.86
CA GLU A 198 8.10 -12.77 -26.02
C GLU A 198 7.74 -12.35 -27.46
N ARG A 199 8.54 -11.48 -28.10
CA ARG A 199 8.33 -11.13 -29.51
C ARG A 199 8.46 -12.32 -30.45
N ILE A 200 9.49 -13.14 -30.29
CA ILE A 200 9.70 -14.35 -31.09
C ILE A 200 8.53 -15.32 -30.91
N GLU A 201 8.07 -15.53 -29.68
CA GLU A 201 6.93 -16.44 -29.43
C GLU A 201 5.62 -15.89 -30.02
N GLN A 202 5.37 -14.57 -29.89
CA GLN A 202 4.23 -13.94 -30.54
C GLN A 202 4.28 -14.05 -32.06
N GLU A 203 5.47 -13.93 -32.67
CA GLU A 203 5.64 -14.13 -34.11
C GLU A 203 5.43 -15.59 -34.52
N ARG A 204 5.94 -16.56 -33.76
CA ARG A 204 5.69 -17.99 -33.97
C ARG A 204 4.20 -18.32 -33.90
N LEU A 205 3.49 -17.80 -32.90
CA LEU A 205 2.05 -17.97 -32.75
C LEU A 205 1.28 -17.37 -33.95
N LYS A 206 1.70 -16.21 -34.46
CA LYS A 206 1.10 -15.61 -35.67
C LYS A 206 1.34 -16.45 -36.92
N ILE A 207 2.56 -16.97 -37.10
CA ILE A 207 2.88 -17.86 -38.22
C ILE A 207 2.07 -19.15 -38.13
N GLU A 208 1.99 -19.76 -36.95
CA GLU A 208 1.21 -20.98 -36.71
C GLU A 208 -0.29 -20.76 -36.96
N GLN A 209 -0.84 -19.62 -36.52
CA GLN A 209 -2.21 -19.23 -36.81
C GLN A 209 -2.43 -19.04 -38.32
N ALA A 210 -1.54 -18.33 -39.01
CA ALA A 210 -1.62 -18.14 -40.46
C ALA A 210 -1.49 -19.47 -41.23
N GLU A 211 -0.62 -20.38 -40.79
CA GLU A 211 -0.52 -21.73 -41.37
C GLU A 211 -1.77 -22.57 -41.12
N ARG A 212 -2.37 -22.46 -39.93
CA ARG A 212 -3.60 -23.16 -39.60
C ARG A 212 -4.76 -22.63 -40.45
N GLU A 213 -4.87 -21.31 -40.60
CA GLU A 213 -5.84 -20.68 -41.50
C GLU A 213 -5.63 -21.10 -42.95
N ARG A 214 -4.38 -21.14 -43.43
CA ARG A 214 -4.06 -21.66 -44.78
C ARG A 214 -4.43 -23.13 -44.94
N ARG A 215 -4.15 -23.99 -43.96
CA ARG A 215 -4.55 -25.41 -43.99
C ARG A 215 -6.07 -25.56 -44.01
N ILE A 216 -6.79 -24.79 -43.19
CA ILE A 216 -8.26 -24.78 -43.20
C ILE A 216 -8.79 -24.33 -44.56
N ALA A 217 -8.21 -23.28 -45.17
CA ALA A 217 -8.60 -22.80 -46.48
C ALA A 217 -8.33 -23.84 -47.59
N GLN A 218 -7.16 -24.48 -47.58
CA GLN A 218 -6.81 -25.55 -48.52
C GLN A 218 -7.72 -26.76 -48.35
N GLU A 219 -7.97 -27.23 -47.13
CA GLU A 219 -8.90 -28.32 -46.89
C GLU A 219 -10.32 -27.98 -47.36
N ALA A 220 -10.77 -26.74 -47.17
CA ALA A 220 -12.07 -26.29 -47.67
C ALA A 220 -12.12 -26.29 -49.21
N GLU A 221 -11.07 -25.84 -49.88
CA GLU A 221 -10.96 -25.86 -51.33
C GLU A 221 -10.88 -27.29 -51.90
N GLU A 222 -10.09 -28.17 -51.28
CA GLU A 222 -10.01 -29.59 -51.65
C GLU A 222 -11.35 -30.30 -51.44
N ARG A 223 -12.05 -30.04 -50.33
CA ARG A 223 -13.41 -30.56 -50.10
C ARG A 223 -14.40 -30.04 -51.15
N ALA A 224 -14.33 -28.75 -51.49
CA ALA A 224 -15.18 -28.18 -52.55
C ALA A 224 -14.88 -28.81 -53.92
N ALA A 225 -13.61 -28.99 -54.26
CA ALA A 225 -13.17 -29.60 -55.52
C ALA A 225 -13.55 -31.09 -55.60
N SER A 226 -13.44 -31.83 -54.49
CA SER A 226 -13.83 -33.24 -54.43
C SER A 226 -15.35 -33.40 -54.49
N VAL A 227 -16.13 -32.56 -53.80
CA VAL A 227 -17.60 -32.51 -53.96
C VAL A 227 -17.97 -32.20 -55.41
N TYR A 228 -17.32 -31.23 -56.05
CA TYR A 228 -17.57 -30.88 -57.45
C TYR A 228 -17.22 -32.02 -58.42
N LYS A 229 -16.09 -32.72 -58.20
CA LYS A 229 -15.72 -33.91 -58.99
C LYS A 229 -16.73 -35.04 -58.84
N ILE A 230 -17.18 -35.32 -57.60
CA ILE A 230 -18.20 -36.34 -57.33
C ILE A 230 -19.51 -35.98 -58.04
N GLU A 231 -19.90 -34.71 -58.06
CA GLU A 231 -21.12 -34.28 -58.75
C GLU A 231 -21.00 -34.43 -60.27
N ILE A 232 -19.86 -34.04 -60.87
CA ILE A 232 -19.58 -34.27 -62.30
C ILE A 232 -19.58 -35.77 -62.63
N GLU A 233 -18.98 -36.62 -61.78
CA GLU A 233 -18.98 -38.07 -62.01
C GLU A 233 -20.38 -38.65 -61.92
N LYS A 234 -21.21 -38.21 -60.97
CA LYS A 234 -22.63 -38.59 -60.88
C LYS A 234 -23.40 -38.15 -62.13
N GLU A 235 -23.19 -36.94 -62.62
CA GLU A 235 -23.83 -36.47 -63.86
C GLU A 235 -23.38 -37.27 -65.08
N ARG A 236 -22.07 -37.58 -65.19
CA ARG A 236 -21.53 -38.43 -66.25
C ARG A 236 -22.05 -39.86 -66.16
N GLU A 237 -22.18 -40.43 -64.97
CA GLU A 237 -22.79 -41.75 -64.79
C GLU A 237 -24.26 -41.75 -65.16
N LYS A 238 -25.03 -40.73 -64.76
CA LYS A 238 -26.44 -40.59 -65.17
C LYS A 238 -26.56 -40.51 -66.69
N ALA A 239 -25.76 -39.67 -67.35
CA ALA A 239 -25.74 -39.55 -68.80
C ALA A 239 -25.34 -40.87 -69.50
N LYS A 240 -24.35 -41.59 -68.96
CA LYS A 240 -23.97 -42.92 -69.47
C LYS A 240 -25.11 -43.94 -69.31
N ARG A 241 -25.76 -43.99 -68.14
CA ARG A 241 -26.90 -44.88 -67.90
C ARG A 241 -28.07 -44.55 -68.83
N GLU A 242 -28.38 -43.28 -69.07
CA GLU A 242 -29.42 -42.88 -70.02
C GLU A 242 -29.11 -43.30 -71.46
N ILE A 243 -27.86 -43.14 -71.90
CA ILE A 243 -27.40 -43.60 -73.22
C ILE A 243 -27.47 -45.13 -73.31
N GLU A 244 -27.01 -45.84 -72.29
CA GLU A 244 -26.98 -47.30 -72.26
C GLU A 244 -28.40 -47.90 -72.20
N GLU A 245 -29.31 -47.30 -71.43
CA GLU A 245 -30.74 -47.64 -71.45
C GLU A 245 -31.40 -47.40 -72.82
N ARG A 246 -30.98 -46.35 -73.53
CA ARG A 246 -31.47 -46.05 -74.87
C ARG A 246 -30.98 -47.09 -75.88
N ILE A 247 -29.69 -47.44 -75.83
CA ILE A 247 -29.10 -48.50 -76.66
C ILE A 247 -29.73 -49.87 -76.35
N GLN A 248 -29.98 -50.19 -75.07
CA GLN A 248 -30.66 -51.42 -74.70
C GLN A 248 -32.11 -51.46 -75.18
N ARG A 249 -32.84 -50.35 -75.14
CA ARG A 249 -34.19 -50.24 -75.72
C ARG A 249 -34.17 -50.45 -77.23
N GLU A 250 -33.27 -49.78 -77.95
CA GLU A 250 -33.11 -49.92 -79.40
C GLU A 250 -32.74 -51.37 -79.79
N ASN A 251 -31.82 -52.01 -79.05
CA ASN A 251 -31.45 -53.41 -79.29
C ASN A 251 -32.58 -54.40 -78.97
N ARG A 252 -33.42 -54.14 -77.96
CA ARG A 252 -34.61 -54.97 -77.68
C ARG A 252 -35.61 -54.88 -78.81
N ILE A 253 -35.86 -53.68 -79.33
CA ILE A 253 -36.77 -53.46 -80.47
C ILE A 253 -36.22 -54.16 -81.73
N ALA A 254 -34.93 -54.00 -82.02
CA ALA A 254 -34.30 -54.64 -83.18
C ALA A 254 -34.33 -56.18 -83.10
N LYS A 255 -34.02 -56.77 -81.93
CA LYS A 255 -34.09 -58.23 -81.72
C LYS A 255 -35.52 -58.76 -81.82
N GLU A 256 -36.52 -58.00 -81.37
CA GLU A 256 -37.91 -58.42 -81.48
C GLU A 256 -38.43 -58.35 -82.93
N GLU A 257 -38.03 -57.33 -83.70
CA GLU A 257 -38.32 -57.29 -85.14
C GLU A 257 -37.63 -58.41 -85.93
N GLU A 258 -36.38 -58.71 -85.63
CA GLU A 258 -35.64 -59.78 -86.30
C GLU A 258 -36.25 -61.16 -86.00
N ARG A 259 -36.66 -61.41 -84.74
CA ARG A 259 -37.34 -62.66 -84.36
C ARG A 259 -38.68 -62.82 -85.08
N ARG A 260 -39.49 -61.75 -85.18
CA ARG A 260 -40.75 -61.77 -85.93
C ARG A 260 -40.55 -62.03 -87.43
N ARG A 261 -39.46 -61.53 -88.02
CA ARG A 261 -39.14 -61.81 -89.43
C ARG A 261 -38.76 -63.28 -89.65
N LEU A 262 -37.93 -63.84 -88.78
CA LEU A 262 -37.48 -65.24 -88.91
C LEU A 262 -38.62 -66.24 -88.71
N GLU A 263 -39.47 -66.03 -87.70
CA GLU A 263 -40.65 -66.88 -87.44
C GLU A 263 -41.63 -66.85 -88.63
N ASN A 264 -41.83 -65.69 -89.26
CA ASN A 264 -42.70 -65.55 -90.43
C ASN A 264 -42.13 -66.25 -91.68
N ILE A 265 -40.81 -66.19 -91.90
CA ILE A 265 -40.15 -66.89 -93.02
C ILE A 265 -40.27 -68.42 -92.84
N GLU A 266 -40.02 -68.94 -91.64
CA GLU A 266 -40.12 -70.37 -91.38
C GLU A 266 -41.55 -70.88 -91.51
N TYR A 267 -42.53 -70.16 -90.99
CA TYR A 267 -43.94 -70.51 -91.10
C TYR A 267 -44.39 -70.57 -92.57
N ARG A 268 -44.01 -69.57 -93.37
CA ARG A 268 -44.29 -69.56 -94.83
C ARG A 268 -43.67 -70.76 -95.56
N LYS A 269 -42.44 -71.13 -95.19
CA LYS A 269 -41.74 -72.27 -95.79
C LYS A 269 -42.40 -73.60 -95.43
N GLN A 270 -42.85 -73.77 -94.18
CA GLN A 270 -43.57 -74.98 -93.76
C GLN A 270 -44.90 -75.15 -94.51
N VAL A 271 -45.71 -74.08 -94.60
CA VAL A 271 -47.01 -74.11 -95.30
C VAL A 271 -46.80 -74.49 -96.77
N ASN A 272 -45.85 -73.84 -97.46
CA ASN A 272 -45.59 -74.11 -98.88
C ASN A 272 -45.07 -75.53 -99.12
N ASN A 273 -44.19 -76.05 -98.26
CA ASN A 273 -43.72 -77.42 -98.38
C ASN A 273 -44.84 -78.45 -98.11
N GLY A 274 -45.75 -78.15 -97.18
CA GLY A 274 -46.93 -78.98 -96.93
C GLY A 274 -47.85 -79.09 -98.17
N ILE A 275 -48.06 -77.97 -98.86
CA ILE A 275 -48.83 -77.93 -100.11
C ILE A 275 -48.10 -78.69 -101.23
N LEU A 276 -46.78 -78.50 -101.35
CA LEU A 276 -45.96 -79.18 -102.36
C LEU A 276 -46.06 -80.69 -102.24
N ASN A 277 -45.92 -81.22 -101.01
CA ASN A 277 -46.02 -82.65 -100.76
C ASN A 277 -47.41 -83.22 -101.09
N LYS A 278 -48.49 -82.46 -100.87
CA LYS A 278 -49.82 -82.89 -101.29
C LYS A 278 -49.97 -82.94 -102.81
N PHE A 279 -49.46 -81.95 -103.55
CA PHE A 279 -49.51 -81.97 -105.02
C PHE A 279 -48.75 -83.16 -105.62
N ILE A 280 -47.58 -83.49 -105.06
CA ILE A 280 -46.82 -84.68 -105.47
C ILE A 280 -47.64 -85.96 -105.25
N LYS A 281 -48.34 -86.06 -104.11
CA LYS A 281 -49.17 -87.23 -103.79
C LYS A 281 -50.40 -87.38 -104.71
N PHE A 282 -50.89 -86.28 -105.28
CA PHE A 282 -51.95 -86.30 -106.30
C PHE A 282 -51.43 -86.57 -107.73
N GLY A 283 -50.14 -86.92 -107.90
CA GLY A 283 -49.58 -87.32 -109.19
C GLY A 283 -49.03 -86.17 -110.03
N ILE A 284 -48.90 -84.96 -109.48
CA ILE A 284 -48.30 -83.82 -110.18
C ILE A 284 -46.78 -83.86 -109.99
N ALA A 285 -46.02 -83.80 -111.09
CA ALA A 285 -44.56 -83.74 -111.05
C ALA A 285 -44.04 -82.54 -110.23
N ASN A 286 -42.97 -82.75 -109.46
CA ASN A 286 -42.44 -81.78 -108.48
C ASN A 286 -42.24 -80.37 -109.07
N ASP A 287 -41.70 -80.30 -110.28
CA ASP A 287 -41.37 -79.04 -110.93
C ASP A 287 -42.64 -78.26 -111.29
N LYS A 288 -43.67 -78.94 -111.81
CA LYS A 288 -44.98 -78.33 -112.08
C LYS A 288 -45.74 -77.97 -110.81
N ALA A 289 -45.61 -78.76 -109.75
CA ALA A 289 -46.21 -78.44 -108.45
C ALA A 289 -45.60 -77.18 -107.82
N LYS A 290 -44.28 -76.98 -107.94
CA LYS A 290 -43.61 -75.74 -107.49
C LYS A 290 -44.06 -74.53 -108.29
N GLU A 291 -44.12 -74.64 -109.62
CA GLU A 291 -44.61 -73.55 -110.48
C GLU A 291 -46.03 -73.11 -110.08
N ILE A 292 -46.92 -74.08 -109.80
CA ILE A 292 -48.29 -73.79 -109.35
C ILE A 292 -48.30 -73.10 -107.97
N ILE A 293 -47.50 -73.57 -107.01
CA ILE A 293 -47.43 -72.92 -105.67
C ILE A 293 -46.88 -71.50 -105.79
N ILE A 294 -45.87 -71.28 -106.62
CA ILE A 294 -45.29 -69.95 -106.86
C ILE A 294 -46.36 -69.04 -107.48
N ALA A 295 -47.06 -69.50 -108.52
CA ALA A 295 -48.13 -68.72 -109.17
C ALA A 295 -49.29 -68.39 -108.20
N ILE A 296 -49.63 -69.28 -107.25
CA ILE A 296 -50.64 -68.97 -106.22
C ILE A 296 -50.09 -68.00 -105.17
N ALA A 297 -48.83 -68.18 -104.73
CA ALA A 297 -48.20 -67.31 -103.73
C ALA A 297 -47.92 -65.89 -104.25
N SER A 298 -47.62 -65.74 -105.55
CA SER A 298 -47.49 -64.44 -106.23
C SER A 298 -48.84 -63.83 -106.62
N GLY A 299 -49.95 -64.58 -106.51
CA GLY A 299 -51.31 -64.11 -106.80
C GLY A 299 -51.70 -64.15 -108.28
N GLU A 300 -50.95 -64.87 -109.11
CA GLU A 300 -51.18 -65.01 -110.56
C GLU A 300 -52.37 -65.93 -110.90
N ILE A 301 -52.79 -66.82 -109.99
CA ILE A 301 -54.00 -67.64 -110.15
C ILE A 301 -55.20 -66.93 -109.49
N PRO A 302 -56.20 -66.46 -110.25
CA PRO A 302 -57.35 -65.76 -109.68
C PRO A 302 -58.18 -66.68 -108.78
N ASN A 303 -58.75 -66.11 -107.71
CA ASN A 303 -59.65 -66.79 -106.75
C ASN A 303 -59.04 -67.93 -105.91
N VAL A 304 -57.71 -68.07 -105.87
CA VAL A 304 -57.00 -69.01 -104.99
C VAL A 304 -55.87 -68.27 -104.26
N LYS A 305 -55.73 -68.46 -102.94
CA LYS A 305 -54.64 -67.88 -102.11
C LYS A 305 -54.11 -68.91 -101.11
N ILE A 306 -52.80 -68.85 -100.83
CA ILE A 306 -52.18 -69.58 -99.72
C ILE A 306 -52.29 -68.70 -98.47
N THR A 307 -52.98 -69.19 -97.45
CA THR A 307 -53.00 -68.54 -96.14
C THR A 307 -51.74 -68.99 -95.39
N TYR A 308 -50.92 -68.01 -95.01
CA TYR A 308 -49.80 -68.19 -94.08
C TYR A 308 -50.31 -67.85 -92.70
#